data_AF-A0A957SZN7-F1
#
_entry.id   AF-A0A957SZN7-F1
#
_cell.length_a   1.000
_cell.length_b   1.000
_cell.length_c   1.000
_cell.angle_alpha   90.00
_cell.angle_beta   90.00
_cell.angle_gamma   90.00
#
_symmetry.space_group_name_H-M   'P 1'
#
loop_
_entity.id
_entity.type
_entity.pdbx_description
1 polymer ?
#
loop_
_entity_poly.entity_id
_entity_poly.type
_entity_poly.pdbx_seq_one_letter_code
_entity_poly.pdbx_strand_id
1 'polypeptide(L)'
;VQEIQAINFPYFVDVRQDGMTDGEALVAGLPAVTMNFVSPVTTNLAEESGRSATVLMQSSANSWLTTNTNIQPDLTLYPERGFAVEGEQKAQPLAVVVQGTFESFFKDKPSPFTEDATTPTDPNAAPTPTPAGPAPDTSVLTQSPASARLVVFGSAEFLDDFVLRISSQIVQDQILNNLQFAQNAVDWAVEDTDLLTIRSRGTFTRLLDPMTESEQARWEFGNYAVALLALLVIAGFWYVRRRNEQPMELTESALTPVAAD
;
A
#
# COMPACT_ATOMS: atom_id res chain seq x y z
N VAL A 1 -5.04 -30.05 -18.12
CA VAL A 1 -5.80 -29.07 -17.30
C VAL A 1 -4.81 -27.98 -16.94
N GLN A 2 -5.07 -26.73 -17.31
CA GLN A 2 -4.24 -25.60 -16.86
C GLN A 2 -4.82 -25.12 -15.55
N GLU A 3 -4.02 -25.18 -14.49
CA GLU A 3 -4.33 -24.64 -13.18
C GLU A 3 -3.65 -23.28 -13.06
N ILE A 4 -4.43 -22.23 -12.77
CA ILE A 4 -3.90 -20.89 -12.52
C ILE A 4 -3.73 -20.78 -11.01
N GLN A 5 -2.48 -20.68 -10.55
CA GLN A 5 -2.15 -20.52 -9.14
C GLN A 5 -1.67 -19.10 -8.87
N ALA A 6 -2.31 -18.41 -7.93
CA ALA A 6 -1.81 -17.14 -7.42
C ALA A 6 -0.65 -17.42 -6.47
N ILE A 7 0.50 -16.79 -6.71
CA ILE A 7 1.68 -16.89 -5.84
C ILE A 7 1.95 -15.54 -5.19
N ASN A 8 2.52 -15.57 -3.99
CA ASN A 8 3.01 -14.36 -3.33
C ASN A 8 4.28 -13.88 -4.05
N PHE A 9 4.12 -12.93 -4.95
CA PHE A 9 5.21 -12.43 -5.79
C PHE A 9 6.07 -11.40 -5.02
N PRO A 10 7.30 -11.74 -4.62
CA PRO A 10 8.07 -10.96 -3.64
C PRO A 10 8.55 -9.60 -4.17
N TYR A 11 8.59 -9.42 -5.49
CA TYR A 11 9.00 -8.16 -6.11
C TYR A 11 7.90 -7.08 -6.06
N PHE A 12 6.66 -7.44 -5.73
CA PHE A 12 5.54 -6.51 -5.57
C PHE A 12 5.25 -6.38 -4.08
N VAL A 13 5.84 -5.37 -3.45
CA VAL A 13 5.72 -5.18 -2.01
C VAL A 13 4.44 -4.40 -1.72
N ASP A 14 3.39 -5.10 -1.27
CA ASP A 14 2.17 -4.49 -0.75
C ASP A 14 2.44 -3.96 0.66
N VAL A 15 2.55 -2.65 0.80
CA VAL A 15 2.73 -2.00 2.10
C VAL A 15 1.38 -1.51 2.60
N ARG A 16 0.98 -1.98 3.76
CA ARG A 16 -0.25 -1.56 4.44
C ARG A 16 0.07 -0.53 5.53
N GLN A 17 -0.96 -0.08 6.24
CA GLN A 17 -0.85 0.98 7.25
C GLN A 17 0.18 0.68 8.36
N ASP A 18 0.36 -0.58 8.74
CA ASP A 18 1.36 -1.02 9.72
C ASP A 18 2.81 -0.82 9.24
N GLY A 19 3.02 -0.80 7.92
CA GLY A 19 4.29 -0.47 7.29
C GLY A 19 4.44 1.01 6.94
N MET A 20 3.49 1.88 7.28
CA MET A 20 3.54 3.32 7.01
C MET A 20 3.74 4.13 8.30
N THR A 21 4.39 5.29 8.19
CA THR A 21 4.64 6.17 9.33
C THR A 21 3.40 6.98 9.69
N ASP A 22 3.04 6.94 10.97
CA ASP A 22 1.94 7.75 11.51
C ASP A 22 2.30 9.24 11.52
N GLY A 23 1.32 10.09 11.18
CA GLY A 23 1.44 11.55 11.30
C GLY A 23 2.05 12.26 10.08
N GLU A 24 2.59 11.52 9.11
CA GLU A 24 3.08 12.09 7.85
C GLU A 24 1.94 12.26 6.83
N ALA A 25 1.71 13.49 6.39
CA ALA A 25 0.63 13.82 5.45
C ALA A 25 0.75 13.08 4.10
N LEU A 26 1.96 12.67 3.71
CA LEU A 26 2.20 11.93 2.46
C LEU A 26 1.49 10.58 2.42
N VAL A 27 1.46 9.88 3.55
CA VAL A 27 0.90 8.52 3.68
C VAL A 27 -0.44 8.52 4.41
N ALA A 28 -0.89 9.68 4.91
CA ALA A 28 -2.14 9.83 5.62
C ALA A 28 -3.34 9.42 4.75
N GLY A 29 -4.15 8.50 5.29
CA GLY A 29 -5.38 8.04 4.65
C GLY A 29 -5.18 7.02 3.52
N LEU A 30 -3.95 6.60 3.23
CA LEU A 30 -3.70 5.49 2.33
C LEU A 30 -3.98 4.16 3.05
N PRO A 31 -4.77 3.24 2.48
CA PRO A 31 -4.99 1.93 3.08
C PRO A 31 -3.83 0.96 2.77
N ALA A 32 -3.29 1.02 1.56
CA ALA A 32 -2.14 0.23 1.11
C ALA A 32 -1.49 0.86 -0.13
N VAL A 33 -0.19 0.66 -0.34
CA VAL A 33 0.55 1.06 -1.55
C VAL A 33 1.38 -0.12 -2.02
N THR A 34 1.26 -0.48 -3.30
CA THR A 34 2.05 -1.56 -3.88
C THR A 34 3.28 -0.98 -4.55
N MET A 35 4.46 -1.28 -3.99
CA MET A 35 5.75 -0.85 -4.52
C MET A 35 6.33 -1.96 -5.42
N ASN A 36 6.22 -1.77 -6.73
CA ASN A 36 6.70 -2.72 -7.73
C ASN A 36 8.21 -2.59 -7.95
N PHE A 37 8.91 -3.73 -7.96
CA PHE A 37 10.36 -3.82 -8.21
C PHE A 37 11.18 -2.84 -7.36
N VAL A 38 10.79 -2.69 -6.10
CA VAL A 38 11.32 -1.66 -5.22
C VAL A 38 12.68 -2.01 -4.65
N SER A 39 13.59 -1.04 -4.65
CA SER A 39 14.87 -1.11 -3.95
C SER A 39 14.77 -0.42 -2.59
N PRO A 40 15.52 -0.89 -1.57
CA PRO A 40 15.57 -0.21 -0.28
C PRO A 40 16.21 1.17 -0.42
N VAL A 41 15.66 2.16 0.28
CA VAL A 41 16.22 3.51 0.35
C VAL A 41 16.85 3.71 1.72
N THR A 42 18.18 3.79 1.76
CA THR A 42 18.90 4.07 3.01
C THR A 42 19.36 5.51 3.05
N THR A 43 19.26 6.14 4.21
CA THR A 43 19.73 7.51 4.44
C THR A 43 21.01 7.48 5.24
N ASN A 44 22.01 8.23 4.78
CA ASN A 44 23.26 8.48 5.49
C ASN A 44 23.36 9.98 5.76
N LEU A 45 22.66 10.43 6.80
CA LEU A 45 22.64 11.83 7.22
C LEU A 45 23.50 11.98 8.48
N ALA A 46 24.45 12.90 8.43
CA ALA A 46 25.18 13.32 9.63
C ALA A 46 24.25 14.11 10.56
N GLU A 47 24.40 13.93 11.87
CA GLU A 47 23.60 14.63 12.89
C GLU A 47 23.67 16.17 12.75
N GLU A 48 24.79 16.72 12.25
CA GLU A 48 25.00 18.15 12.05
C GLU A 48 24.55 18.67 10.66
N SER A 49 23.93 17.83 9.83
CA SER A 49 23.57 18.20 8.45
C SER A 49 22.47 19.26 8.34
N GLY A 50 21.81 19.60 9.45
CA GLY A 50 20.65 20.50 9.44
C GLY A 50 19.46 19.96 8.64
N ARG A 51 19.44 18.65 8.38
CA ARG A 51 18.41 17.93 7.63
C ARG A 51 17.80 16.84 8.49
N SER A 52 16.50 16.69 8.41
CA SER A 52 15.77 15.57 9.00
C SER A 52 15.34 14.60 7.92
N ALA A 53 15.59 13.30 8.12
CA ALA A 53 14.98 12.26 7.31
C ALA A 53 13.93 11.49 8.10
N THR A 54 12.79 11.28 7.45
CA THR A 54 11.72 10.43 7.97
C THR A 54 11.47 9.32 6.96
N VAL A 55 11.42 8.08 7.44
CA VAL A 55 10.95 6.94 6.62
C VAL A 55 9.45 7.07 6.49
N LEU A 56 8.92 7.04 5.27
CA LEU A 56 7.47 7.11 5.02
C LEU A 56 6.82 5.75 5.12
N MET A 57 7.50 4.74 4.56
CA MET A 57 6.98 3.40 4.45
C MET A 57 8.13 2.39 4.38
N GLN A 58 7.88 1.21 4.94
CA GLN A 58 8.82 0.12 5.06
C GLN A 58 8.17 -1.22 4.72
N SER A 59 8.98 -2.17 4.28
CA SER A 59 8.56 -3.54 4.03
C SER A 59 8.37 -4.31 5.34
N SER A 60 7.77 -5.51 5.26
CA SER A 60 7.60 -6.41 6.41
C SER A 60 8.94 -6.92 6.97
N ALA A 61 8.93 -7.46 8.19
CA ALA A 61 10.08 -8.12 8.81
C ALA A 61 10.57 -9.36 8.03
N ASN A 62 9.72 -9.95 7.18
CA ASN A 62 10.06 -11.15 6.40
C ASN A 62 10.69 -10.81 5.04
N SER A 63 10.94 -9.53 4.74
CA SER A 63 11.51 -9.09 3.47
C SER A 63 13.01 -9.36 3.41
N TRP A 64 13.52 -9.68 2.22
CA TRP A 64 14.94 -9.87 1.96
C TRP A 64 15.37 -9.08 0.73
N LEU A 65 16.70 -8.91 0.58
CA LEU A 65 17.29 -8.26 -0.58
C LEU A 65 17.80 -9.30 -1.55
N THR A 66 17.64 -9.04 -2.84
CA THR A 66 18.23 -9.87 -3.89
C THR A 66 18.78 -8.99 -5.01
N THR A 67 19.87 -9.43 -5.63
CA THR A 67 20.40 -8.87 -6.88
C THR A 67 20.02 -9.73 -8.08
N ASN A 68 19.25 -10.79 -7.87
CA ASN A 68 18.84 -11.70 -8.94
C ASN A 68 17.76 -11.04 -9.80
N THR A 69 17.99 -11.01 -11.11
CA THR A 69 17.08 -10.45 -12.10
C THR A 69 16.08 -11.47 -12.65
N ASN A 70 16.20 -12.74 -12.27
CA ASN A 70 15.23 -13.76 -12.65
C ASN A 70 13.96 -13.65 -11.80
N ILE A 71 12.91 -13.13 -12.40
CA ILE A 71 11.59 -12.97 -11.79
C ILE A 71 10.68 -14.19 -11.99
N GLN A 72 11.15 -15.23 -12.66
CA GLN A 72 10.34 -16.44 -12.88
C GLN A 72 10.37 -17.32 -11.62
N PRO A 73 9.20 -17.65 -11.04
CA PRO A 73 9.14 -18.57 -9.91
C PRO A 73 9.59 -19.99 -10.31
N ASP A 74 10.41 -20.61 -9.47
CA ASP A 74 10.77 -22.03 -9.53
C ASP A 74 10.08 -22.78 -8.38
N LEU A 75 8.89 -23.31 -8.68
CA LEU A 75 8.10 -24.11 -7.72
C LEU A 75 8.64 -25.54 -7.55
N THR A 76 9.60 -25.97 -8.38
CA THR A 76 10.24 -27.28 -8.21
C THR A 76 11.32 -27.19 -7.14
N LEU A 77 12.12 -26.12 -7.18
CA LEU A 77 13.18 -25.88 -6.21
C LEU A 77 12.66 -25.21 -4.93
N TYR A 78 11.65 -24.33 -5.04
CA TYR A 78 11.07 -23.59 -3.93
C TYR A 78 9.54 -23.76 -3.88
N PRO A 79 9.04 -24.92 -3.39
CA PRO A 79 7.62 -25.26 -3.46
C PRO A 79 6.66 -24.28 -2.77
N GLU A 80 7.08 -23.62 -1.70
CA GLU A 80 6.21 -22.73 -0.93
C GLU A 80 6.04 -21.33 -1.53
N ARG A 81 7.13 -20.76 -2.08
CA ARG A 81 7.17 -19.34 -2.50
C ARG A 81 7.55 -19.14 -3.95
N GLY A 82 8.17 -20.13 -4.59
CA GLY A 82 8.75 -20.01 -5.92
C GLY A 82 10.08 -19.25 -6.00
N PHE A 83 10.56 -18.69 -4.88
CA PHE A 83 11.78 -17.87 -4.83
C PHE A 83 12.68 -18.25 -3.66
N ALA A 84 13.99 -18.10 -3.88
CA ALA A 84 14.99 -18.23 -2.82
C ALA A 84 14.89 -17.05 -1.85
N VAL A 85 14.93 -17.34 -0.55
CA VAL A 85 15.17 -16.31 0.47
C VAL A 85 16.68 -16.17 0.62
N GLU A 86 17.20 -14.98 0.35
CA GLU A 86 18.63 -14.69 0.36
C GLU A 86 18.99 -13.80 1.54
N GLY A 87 20.10 -14.10 2.23
CA GLY A 87 20.64 -13.22 3.27
C GLY A 87 19.75 -13.07 4.51
N GLU A 88 19.79 -11.89 5.11
CA GLU A 88 19.04 -11.54 6.32
C GLU A 88 17.65 -11.02 5.97
N GLN A 89 16.63 -11.56 6.63
CA GLN A 89 15.28 -11.03 6.55
C GLN A 89 15.08 -9.89 7.56
N LYS A 90 14.68 -8.72 7.06
CA LYS A 90 14.32 -7.57 7.88
C LYS A 90 13.50 -6.55 7.09
N ALA A 91 12.78 -5.71 7.82
CA ALA A 91 12.09 -4.56 7.25
C ALA A 91 13.09 -3.61 6.58
N GLN A 92 12.72 -3.11 5.40
CA GLN A 92 13.54 -2.20 4.60
C GLN A 92 12.75 -0.92 4.33
N PRO A 93 13.34 0.27 4.49
CA PRO A 93 12.69 1.51 4.08
C PRO A 93 12.53 1.54 2.55
N LEU A 94 11.33 1.85 2.08
CA LEU A 94 10.99 1.84 0.65
C LEU A 94 10.77 3.25 0.10
N ALA A 95 10.37 4.19 0.95
CA ALA A 95 10.33 5.60 0.62
C ALA A 95 10.70 6.45 1.85
N VAL A 96 11.37 7.56 1.59
CA VAL A 96 11.84 8.48 2.63
C VAL A 96 11.59 9.92 2.21
N VAL A 97 11.36 10.80 3.19
CA VAL A 97 11.43 12.24 2.99
C VAL A 97 12.67 12.79 3.68
N VAL A 98 13.26 13.81 3.07
CA VAL A 98 14.34 14.60 3.65
C VAL A 98 13.92 16.07 3.59
N GLN A 99 14.00 16.76 4.71
CA GLN A 99 13.71 18.18 4.81
C GLN A 99 14.91 18.92 5.39
N GLY A 100 15.19 20.12 4.87
CA GLY A 100 16.26 20.98 5.34
C GLY A 100 16.98 21.70 4.21
N THR A 101 18.16 22.25 4.51
CA THR A 101 18.96 22.98 3.53
C THR A 101 19.85 22.04 2.71
N PHE A 102 19.69 22.06 1.40
CA PHE A 102 20.52 21.33 0.44
C PHE A 102 21.56 22.25 -0.18
N GLU A 103 22.79 21.76 -0.28
CA GLU A 103 23.84 22.47 -0.99
C GLU A 103 23.67 22.26 -2.49
N SER A 104 23.74 23.34 -3.26
CA SER A 104 23.61 23.27 -4.71
C SER A 104 24.86 22.67 -5.32
N PHE A 105 24.67 21.77 -6.29
CA PHE A 105 25.77 21.26 -7.13
C PHE A 105 26.53 22.38 -7.85
N PHE A 106 25.89 23.54 -8.05
CA PHE A 106 26.45 24.69 -8.75
C PHE A 106 27.08 25.75 -7.84
N LYS A 107 27.14 25.57 -6.52
CA LYS A 107 27.66 26.60 -5.59
C LYS A 107 29.00 27.22 -6.00
N ASP A 108 29.90 26.40 -6.53
CA ASP A 108 31.23 26.81 -7.01
C ASP A 108 31.41 26.63 -8.53
N LYS A 109 30.31 26.56 -9.29
CA LYS A 109 30.32 26.34 -10.75
C LYS A 109 29.67 27.52 -11.49
N PRO A 110 30.11 27.81 -12.72
CA PRO A 110 29.45 28.82 -13.54
C PRO A 110 27.99 28.43 -13.80
N SER A 111 27.15 29.45 -14.00
CA SER A 111 25.72 29.23 -14.30
C SER A 111 25.57 28.47 -15.63
N PRO A 112 24.74 27.43 -15.71
CA PRO A 112 24.47 26.75 -16.97
C PRO A 112 23.81 27.70 -18.00
N PHE A 113 23.19 28.79 -17.54
CA PHE A 113 22.54 29.78 -18.40
C PHE A 113 23.49 30.84 -18.98
N THR A 114 24.76 30.84 -18.59
CA THR A 114 25.77 31.76 -19.17
C THR A 114 26.40 31.24 -20.46
N GLU A 115 26.36 29.94 -20.74
CA GLU A 115 26.98 29.37 -21.95
C GLU A 115 26.14 29.59 -23.23
N ASP A 116 24.80 29.52 -23.14
CA ASP A 116 23.90 29.73 -24.28
C ASP A 116 23.83 31.17 -24.80
N ALA A 117 24.31 32.15 -24.02
CA ALA A 117 24.32 33.56 -24.41
C ALA A 117 25.43 33.93 -25.42
N THR A 118 26.31 32.99 -25.81
CA THR A 118 27.49 33.28 -26.64
C THR A 118 27.47 32.70 -28.05
N THR A 119 26.35 32.12 -28.52
CA THR A 119 26.23 31.79 -29.95
C THR A 119 26.13 33.08 -30.76
N PRO A 120 27.12 33.44 -31.61
CA PRO A 120 27.07 34.67 -32.38
C PRO A 120 25.89 34.60 -33.34
N THR A 121 24.94 35.51 -33.16
CA THR A 121 23.89 35.78 -34.14
C THR A 121 24.58 36.21 -35.44
N ASP A 122 24.16 35.60 -36.56
CA ASP A 122 24.62 35.89 -37.92
C ASP A 122 24.84 37.40 -38.13
N PRO A 123 26.04 37.86 -38.55
CA PRO A 123 26.35 39.27 -38.76
C PRO A 123 25.50 39.95 -39.85
N ASN A 124 24.61 39.24 -40.52
CA ASN A 124 23.71 39.76 -41.56
C ASN A 124 22.21 39.77 -41.20
N ALA A 125 21.83 39.46 -39.96
CA ALA A 125 20.43 39.53 -39.53
C ALA A 125 20.00 40.96 -39.21
N ALA A 126 19.01 41.48 -39.95
CA ALA A 126 18.41 42.80 -39.69
C ALA A 126 17.81 42.88 -38.26
N PRO A 127 17.98 44.00 -37.54
CA PRO A 127 17.52 44.12 -36.16
C PRO A 127 15.99 44.12 -36.11
N THR A 128 15.41 42.99 -35.74
CA THR A 128 14.00 42.92 -35.32
C THR A 128 13.96 43.21 -33.83
N PRO A 129 13.22 44.23 -33.36
CA PRO A 129 13.11 44.52 -31.94
C PRO A 129 12.22 43.46 -31.29
N THR A 130 12.83 42.38 -30.79
CA THR A 130 12.16 41.46 -29.86
C THR A 130 11.96 42.22 -28.54
N PRO A 131 10.75 42.29 -27.97
CA PRO A 131 10.53 42.88 -26.66
C PRO A 131 11.43 42.20 -25.64
N ALA A 132 12.26 42.98 -24.94
CA ALA A 132 13.02 42.51 -23.80
C ALA A 132 12.04 42.11 -22.70
N GLY A 133 11.69 40.82 -22.65
CA GLY A 133 11.14 40.22 -21.44
C GLY A 133 12.10 40.39 -20.27
N PRO A 134 11.66 40.14 -19.02
CA PRO A 134 12.51 40.25 -17.85
C PRO A 134 13.81 39.47 -18.09
N ALA A 135 14.95 40.13 -17.86
CA ALA A 135 16.25 39.47 -17.99
C ALA A 135 16.24 38.20 -17.12
N PRO A 136 16.64 37.03 -17.66
CA PRO A 136 16.69 35.82 -16.86
C PRO A 136 17.63 36.06 -15.69
N ASP A 137 17.16 35.77 -14.47
CA ASP A 137 17.96 35.86 -13.27
C ASP A 137 19.06 34.79 -13.37
N THR A 138 20.27 35.22 -13.73
CA THR A 138 21.43 34.33 -13.95
C THR A 138 22.19 34.04 -12.66
N SER A 139 21.67 34.48 -11.51
CA SER A 139 22.29 34.22 -10.21
C SER A 139 22.30 32.72 -9.90
N VAL A 140 23.49 32.21 -9.57
CA VAL A 140 23.67 30.80 -9.22
C VAL A 140 23.16 30.57 -7.81
N LEU A 141 22.14 29.72 -7.68
CA LEU A 141 21.67 29.29 -6.38
C LEU A 141 22.74 28.41 -5.71
N THR A 142 23.27 28.87 -4.58
CA THR A 142 24.33 28.16 -3.83
C THR A 142 23.77 27.16 -2.82
N GLN A 143 22.58 27.40 -2.29
CA GLN A 143 21.91 26.53 -1.32
C GLN A 143 20.40 26.71 -1.39
N SER A 144 19.64 25.69 -0.97
CA SER A 144 18.19 25.76 -0.85
C SER A 144 17.77 26.48 0.44
N PRO A 145 16.51 26.96 0.52
CA PRO A 145 15.90 27.32 1.79
C PRO A 145 15.88 26.14 2.78
N ALA A 146 15.74 26.44 4.07
CA ALA A 146 15.58 25.43 5.13
C ALA A 146 14.24 24.68 5.04
N SER A 147 13.25 25.25 4.35
CA SER A 147 11.96 24.61 4.06
C SER A 147 12.00 23.66 2.87
N ALA A 148 13.16 23.49 2.21
CA ALA A 148 13.26 22.60 1.07
C ALA A 148 13.02 21.14 1.48
N ARG A 149 12.39 20.42 0.57
CA ARG A 149 11.81 19.09 0.78
C ARG A 149 12.23 18.18 -0.37
N LEU A 150 12.58 16.94 -0.05
CA LEU A 150 12.95 15.91 -1.01
C LEU A 150 12.21 14.63 -0.66
N VAL A 151 11.47 14.07 -1.60
CA VAL A 151 10.86 12.74 -1.48
C VAL A 151 11.65 11.77 -2.36
N VAL A 152 12.00 10.61 -1.82
CA VAL A 152 12.69 9.55 -2.56
C VAL A 152 11.88 8.28 -2.47
N PHE A 153 11.55 7.72 -3.64
CA PHE A 153 10.92 6.41 -3.78
C PHE A 153 11.95 5.39 -4.26
N GLY A 154 11.91 4.18 -3.72
CA GLY A 154 12.80 3.09 -4.09
C GLY A 154 12.56 2.50 -5.49
N SER A 155 11.50 2.93 -6.18
CA SER A 155 11.17 2.54 -7.56
C SER A 155 10.22 3.55 -8.19
N ALA A 156 10.27 3.66 -9.52
CA ALA A 156 9.30 4.38 -10.33
C ALA A 156 8.22 3.46 -10.94
N GLU A 157 8.44 2.14 -10.93
CA GLU A 157 7.56 1.15 -11.57
C GLU A 157 6.17 1.08 -10.93
N PHE A 158 6.01 1.55 -9.68
CA PHE A 158 4.70 1.62 -9.04
C PHE A 158 3.74 2.62 -9.72
N LEU A 159 4.27 3.50 -10.58
CA LEU A 159 3.53 4.45 -11.42
C LEU A 159 3.62 4.11 -12.91
N ASP A 160 4.23 2.98 -13.28
CA ASP A 160 4.37 2.61 -14.68
C ASP A 160 3.03 2.17 -15.28
N ASP A 161 2.70 2.70 -16.46
CA ASP A 161 1.43 2.47 -17.14
C ASP A 161 1.15 0.99 -17.42
N PHE A 162 2.18 0.19 -17.70
CA PHE A 162 2.03 -1.24 -17.95
C PHE A 162 1.66 -1.97 -16.66
N VAL A 163 2.32 -1.65 -15.56
CA VAL A 163 2.01 -2.19 -14.22
C VAL A 163 0.60 -1.78 -13.81
N LEU A 164 0.24 -0.50 -13.96
CA LEU A 164 -1.09 0.02 -13.65
C LEU A 164 -2.17 -0.68 -14.48
N ARG A 165 -1.95 -0.91 -15.78
CA ARG A 165 -2.93 -1.61 -16.62
C ARG A 165 -3.13 -3.08 -16.24
N ILE A 166 -2.09 -3.77 -15.79
CA ILE A 166 -2.22 -5.16 -15.33
C ILE A 166 -2.98 -5.21 -14.01
N SER A 167 -2.58 -4.37 -13.05
CA SER A 167 -3.22 -4.29 -11.73
C SER A 167 -4.71 -3.96 -11.84
N SER A 168 -5.14 -3.18 -12.85
CA SER A 168 -6.53 -2.72 -12.98
C SER A 168 -7.49 -3.84 -13.34
N GLN A 169 -6.94 -4.92 -13.93
CA GLN A 169 -7.70 -6.09 -14.33
C GLN A 169 -7.87 -7.09 -13.18
N ILE A 170 -7.03 -7.00 -12.13
CA ILE A 170 -6.97 -7.99 -11.05
C ILE A 170 -7.53 -7.39 -9.74
N VAL A 171 -7.09 -6.19 -9.34
CA VAL A 171 -7.50 -5.51 -8.11
C VAL A 171 -7.71 -4.02 -8.39
N GLN A 172 -8.96 -3.62 -8.62
CA GLN A 172 -9.32 -2.28 -9.08
C GLN A 172 -8.95 -1.16 -8.09
N ASP A 173 -8.97 -1.45 -6.79
CA ASP A 173 -8.72 -0.46 -5.72
C ASP A 173 -7.23 -0.16 -5.48
N GLN A 174 -6.30 -1.08 -5.83
CA GLN A 174 -4.87 -0.90 -5.56
C GLN A 174 -4.22 0.24 -6.36
N ILE A 175 -4.73 0.52 -7.57
CA ILE A 175 -4.20 1.57 -8.45
C ILE A 175 -4.46 2.96 -7.91
N LEU A 176 -5.65 3.16 -7.35
CA LEU A 176 -6.06 4.46 -6.85
C LEU A 176 -5.14 4.90 -5.71
N ASN A 177 -4.65 3.95 -4.90
CA ASN A 177 -3.75 4.27 -3.80
C ASN A 177 -2.35 4.65 -4.27
N ASN A 178 -1.78 3.98 -5.28
CA ASN A 178 -0.47 4.34 -5.84
C ASN A 178 -0.50 5.75 -6.46
N LEU A 179 -1.57 6.05 -7.21
CA LEU A 179 -1.76 7.38 -7.79
C LEU A 179 -2.01 8.44 -6.71
N GLN A 180 -2.82 8.12 -5.69
CA GLN A 180 -3.04 9.02 -4.56
C GLN A 180 -1.75 9.28 -3.79
N PHE A 181 -0.88 8.28 -3.63
CA PHE A 181 0.42 8.46 -2.98
C PHE A 181 1.31 9.44 -3.77
N ALA A 182 1.36 9.29 -5.10
CA ALA A 182 2.08 10.25 -5.94
C ALA A 182 1.47 11.66 -5.88
N GLN A 183 0.14 11.76 -5.88
CA GLN A 183 -0.55 13.04 -5.72
C GLN A 183 -0.23 13.68 -4.36
N ASN A 184 -0.26 12.91 -3.27
CA ASN A 184 0.10 13.38 -1.93
C ASN A 184 1.55 13.88 -1.90
N ALA A 185 2.46 13.22 -2.62
CA ALA A 185 3.85 13.65 -2.71
C ALA A 185 4.00 14.99 -3.45
N VAL A 186 3.26 15.19 -4.54
CA VAL A 186 3.23 16.47 -5.28
C VAL A 186 2.64 17.58 -4.41
N ASP A 187 1.48 17.34 -3.80
CA ASP A 187 0.80 18.31 -2.94
C ASP A 187 1.71 18.72 -1.75
N TRP A 188 2.42 17.76 -1.14
CA TRP A 188 3.38 18.03 -0.07
C TRP A 188 4.64 18.77 -0.53
N ALA A 189 5.12 18.50 -1.74
CA ALA A 189 6.26 19.19 -2.33
C ALA A 189 5.93 20.66 -2.67
N VAL A 190 4.67 20.96 -2.98
CA VAL A 190 4.16 22.32 -3.29
C VAL A 190 3.61 23.03 -2.04
N GLU A 191 3.83 22.46 -0.84
CA GLU A 191 3.48 23.06 0.46
C GLU A 191 1.96 23.19 0.71
N ASP A 192 1.13 22.35 0.07
CA ASP A 192 -0.32 22.30 0.29
C ASP A 192 -0.69 21.21 1.32
N THR A 193 -0.08 21.27 2.51
CA THR A 193 -0.27 20.24 3.55
C THR A 193 -1.61 20.34 4.28
N ASP A 194 -2.20 21.53 4.32
CA ASP A 194 -3.48 21.76 5.00
C ASP A 194 -4.63 21.05 4.28
N LEU A 195 -4.59 20.98 2.95
CA LEU A 195 -5.60 20.27 2.16
C LEU A 195 -5.41 18.74 2.17
N LEU A 196 -4.18 18.25 2.37
CA LEU A 196 -3.89 16.81 2.50
C LEU A 196 -4.59 16.19 3.70
N THR A 197 -4.61 16.89 4.84
CA THR A 197 -5.26 16.39 6.06
C THR A 197 -6.77 16.19 5.90
N ILE A 198 -7.43 16.98 5.05
CA ILE A 198 -8.88 16.91 4.80
C ILE A 198 -9.23 15.75 3.85
N ARG A 199 -8.37 15.44 2.87
CA ARG A 199 -8.56 14.34 1.90
C ARG A 199 -8.45 12.95 2.54
N SER A 200 -7.73 12.82 3.65
CA SER A 200 -7.51 11.55 4.38
C SER A 200 -8.79 10.90 4.97
N ARG A 201 -9.95 11.58 4.90
CA ARG A 201 -11.25 11.07 5.39
C ARG A 201 -12.07 10.32 4.31
N GLY A 202 -11.40 9.77 3.29
CA GLY A 202 -12.03 8.88 2.31
C GLY A 202 -12.39 7.52 2.94
N THR A 203 -13.58 7.01 2.61
CA THR A 203 -14.04 5.69 3.05
C THR A 203 -13.37 4.61 2.21
N PHE A 204 -12.28 4.02 2.72
CA PHE A 204 -11.64 2.87 2.08
C PHE A 204 -12.11 1.55 2.70
N THR A 205 -12.24 0.53 1.86
CA THR A 205 -12.49 -0.85 2.27
C THR A 205 -11.21 -1.40 2.91
N ARG A 206 -11.17 -1.44 4.25
CA ARG A 206 -10.08 -2.10 4.97
C ARG A 206 -10.14 -3.59 4.67
N LEU A 207 -9.20 -4.07 3.86
CA LEU A 207 -9.05 -5.50 3.61
C LEU A 207 -8.58 -6.17 4.90
N LEU A 208 -9.23 -7.27 5.29
CA LEU A 208 -8.84 -8.02 6.48
C LEU A 208 -7.45 -8.63 6.28
N ASP A 209 -6.70 -8.77 7.37
CA ASP A 209 -5.44 -9.50 7.34
C ASP A 209 -5.71 -10.98 7.07
N PRO A 210 -4.97 -11.60 6.14
CA PRO A 210 -5.11 -13.01 5.86
C PRO A 210 -4.70 -13.83 7.08
N MET A 211 -5.57 -14.75 7.50
CA MET A 211 -5.32 -15.63 8.64
C MET A 211 -4.46 -16.82 8.21
N THR A 212 -3.61 -17.31 9.10
CA THR A 212 -2.91 -18.58 8.86
C THR A 212 -3.90 -19.75 8.83
N GLU A 213 -3.58 -20.84 8.14
CA GLU A 213 -4.44 -22.04 8.10
C GLU A 213 -4.78 -22.55 9.51
N SER A 214 -3.82 -22.46 10.44
CA SER A 214 -4.02 -22.86 11.84
C SER A 214 -4.99 -21.95 12.60
N GLU A 215 -5.00 -20.65 12.31
CA GLU A 215 -5.94 -19.71 12.90
C GLU A 215 -7.33 -19.93 12.32
N GLN A 216 -7.42 -20.06 11.00
CA GLN A 216 -8.67 -20.37 10.32
C GLN A 216 -9.30 -21.66 10.87
N ALA A 217 -8.54 -22.75 10.97
CA ALA A 217 -9.03 -24.02 11.49
C ALA A 217 -9.51 -23.93 12.96
N ARG A 218 -8.83 -23.14 13.80
CA ARG A 218 -9.26 -22.90 15.19
C ARG A 218 -10.60 -22.17 15.24
N TRP A 219 -10.78 -21.14 14.42
CA TRP A 219 -12.02 -20.38 14.35
C TRP A 219 -13.18 -21.19 13.75
N GLU A 220 -12.90 -21.97 12.71
CA GLU A 220 -13.88 -22.90 12.13
C GLU A 220 -14.34 -23.94 13.16
N PHE A 221 -13.39 -24.60 13.83
CA PHE A 221 -13.73 -25.57 14.88
C PHE A 221 -14.50 -24.93 16.04
N GLY A 222 -14.07 -23.74 16.47
CA GLY A 222 -14.77 -22.98 17.50
C GLY A 222 -16.22 -22.67 17.12
N ASN A 223 -16.45 -22.18 15.90
CA ASN A 223 -17.79 -21.89 15.39
C ASN A 223 -18.65 -23.17 15.29
N TYR A 224 -18.09 -24.28 14.83
CA TYR A 224 -18.81 -25.55 14.79
C TYR A 224 -19.14 -26.08 16.18
N ALA A 225 -18.23 -25.96 17.15
CA ALA A 225 -18.47 -26.36 18.53
C ALA A 225 -19.61 -25.53 19.16
N VAL A 226 -19.63 -24.22 18.92
CA VAL A 226 -20.70 -23.33 19.38
C VAL A 226 -22.04 -23.69 18.72
N ALA A 227 -22.05 -23.93 17.41
CA ALA A 227 -23.26 -24.35 16.70
C ALA A 227 -23.80 -25.69 17.20
N LEU A 228 -22.92 -26.67 17.45
CA LEU A 228 -23.29 -27.96 18.00
C LEU A 228 -23.86 -27.82 19.42
N LEU A 229 -23.23 -27.02 20.27
CA LEU A 229 -23.73 -26.74 21.62
C LEU A 229 -25.12 -26.09 21.57
N ALA A 230 -25.34 -25.13 20.68
CA ALA A 230 -26.65 -24.51 20.50
C ALA A 230 -27.73 -25.53 20.09
N LEU A 231 -27.41 -26.44 19.17
CA LEU A 231 -28.32 -27.52 18.77
C LEU A 231 -28.62 -28.48 19.93
N LEU A 232 -27.62 -28.86 20.72
CA LEU A 232 -27.81 -29.73 21.88
C LEU A 232 -28.69 -29.07 22.95
N VAL A 233 -28.52 -27.77 23.18
CA VAL A 233 -29.37 -27.00 24.10
C VAL A 233 -30.82 -26.98 23.62
N ILE A 234 -31.06 -26.72 22.33
CA ILE A 234 -32.43 -26.73 21.76
C ILE A 234 -33.03 -28.13 21.83
N ALA A 235 -32.29 -29.16 21.45
CA ALA A 235 -32.75 -30.55 21.49
C ALA A 235 -33.04 -31.00 22.93
N GLY A 236 -32.17 -30.64 23.88
CA GLY A 236 -32.37 -30.92 25.30
C GLY A 236 -33.61 -30.22 25.86
N PHE A 237 -33.81 -28.95 25.52
CA PHE A 237 -35.01 -28.20 25.89
C PHE A 237 -36.28 -28.85 25.32
N TRP A 238 -36.26 -29.21 24.03
CA TRP A 238 -37.39 -29.87 23.37
C TRP A 238 -37.69 -31.25 23.98
N TYR A 239 -36.66 -32.02 24.30
CA TYR A 239 -36.78 -33.33 24.95
C TYR A 239 -37.43 -33.22 26.34
N VAL A 240 -37.00 -32.27 27.16
CA VAL A 240 -37.59 -32.02 28.49
C VAL A 240 -39.04 -31.57 28.36
N ARG A 241 -39.33 -30.66 27.42
CA ARG A 241 -40.70 -30.19 27.16
C ARG A 241 -41.61 -31.35 26.77
N ARG A 242 -41.22 -32.18 25.80
CA ARG A 242 -42.02 -33.32 25.33
C ARG A 242 -42.30 -34.33 26.44
N ARG A 243 -41.36 -34.51 27.37
CA ARG A 243 -41.53 -35.44 28.50
C ARG A 243 -42.47 -34.89 29.58
N ASN A 244 -42.65 -33.56 29.63
CA ASN A 244 -43.56 -32.88 30.55
C ASN A 244 -44.96 -32.60 29.94
N GLU A 245 -45.20 -32.97 28.68
CA GLU A 245 -46.54 -32.89 28.08
C GLU A 245 -47.40 -34.04 28.64
N GLN A 246 -48.44 -33.70 29.41
CA GLN A 246 -49.35 -34.67 29.99
C GLN A 246 -50.14 -35.38 28.88
N PRO A 247 -50.22 -36.72 28.87
CA PRO A 247 -50.96 -37.45 27.85
C PRO A 247 -52.43 -37.03 27.89
N MET A 248 -53.00 -36.70 26.73
CA MET A 248 -54.43 -36.39 26.61
C MET A 248 -55.24 -37.60 27.06
N GLU A 249 -56.10 -37.41 28.07
CA GLU A 249 -57.07 -38.44 28.43
C GLU A 249 -58.03 -38.66 27.26
N LEU A 250 -58.09 -39.90 26.79
CA LEU A 250 -59.05 -40.31 25.77
C LEU A 250 -60.43 -40.32 26.42
N THR A 251 -61.21 -39.26 26.21
CA THR A 251 -62.62 -39.26 26.62
C THR A 251 -63.37 -40.34 25.82
N GLU A 252 -63.94 -41.32 26.51
CA GLU A 252 -64.71 -42.47 25.98
C GLU A 252 -66.04 -42.09 25.26
N SER A 253 -66.13 -40.92 24.65
CA SER A 253 -67.38 -40.43 24.03
C SER A 253 -67.50 -40.75 22.53
N ALA A 254 -66.83 -41.79 22.02
CA ALA A 254 -66.87 -42.19 20.61
C ALA A 254 -67.28 -43.67 20.38
N LEU A 255 -67.82 -44.36 21.39
CA LEU A 255 -68.34 -45.73 21.27
C LEU A 255 -69.83 -45.79 21.64
N THR A 256 -70.66 -45.03 20.93
CA THR A 256 -72.09 -45.38 20.83
C THR A 256 -72.28 -46.20 19.55
N PRO A 257 -72.61 -47.50 19.62
CA PRO A 257 -73.03 -48.24 18.45
C PRO A 257 -74.38 -47.66 17.99
N VAL A 258 -74.42 -47.16 16.76
CA VAL A 258 -75.69 -46.93 16.04
C VAL A 258 -76.38 -48.29 15.92
N ALA A 259 -77.47 -48.48 16.65
CA ALA A 259 -78.34 -49.63 16.50
C ALA A 259 -78.93 -49.63 15.08
N ALA A 260 -78.81 -50.77 14.40
CA ALA A 260 -79.53 -51.06 13.16
C ALA A 260 -80.98 -51.45 13.48
N ASP A 261 -81.90 -51.02 12.61
CA ASP A 261 -83.30 -51.49 12.53
C ASP A 261 -83.42 -53.03 12.48
#